data_AF-A0A8S9FUM6-F1
#
_entry.id   AF-A0A8S9FUM6-F1
#
_cell.length_a   1.000
_cell.length_b   1.000
_cell.length_c   1.000
_cell.angle_alpha   90.00
_cell.angle_beta   90.00
_cell.angle_gamma   90.00
#
_symmetry.space_group_name_H-M   'P 1'
#
loop_
_entity.id
_entity.type
_entity.pdbx_description
1 polymer ?
#
loop_
_entity_poly.entity_id
_entity_poly.type
_entity_poly.pdbx_seq_one_letter_code
_entity_poly.pdbx_strand_id
1 'polypeptide(L)'
;MKHNNEIPGSHFRKHWQNSVKTWFNQPARKTKRRVARQEKAVKIFPRPASGSLRPVVHGQTIKYNMKVRAGKGFTLEELKAAGIAKKLASTIGISVDHRRKNHSLEGLQSNVQRLKTYKAKLVVFPRRSRVVKVLYILH
;
A
#
# COMPACT_ATOMS: atom_id res chain seq x y z
N MET A 1 -5.20 11.64 50.07
CA MET A 1 -6.50 11.83 49.38
C MET A 1 -7.50 12.29 50.42
N LYS A 2 -8.24 13.37 50.17
CA LYS A 2 -9.11 14.01 51.18
C LYS A 2 -10.61 13.73 50.96
N HIS A 3 -10.98 13.18 49.80
CA HIS A 3 -12.35 12.87 49.39
C HIS A 3 -12.42 11.49 48.71
N ASN A 4 -13.63 10.99 48.47
CA ASN A 4 -13.91 9.74 47.74
C ASN A 4 -13.66 9.87 46.23
N ASN A 5 -12.44 10.25 45.86
CA ASN A 5 -11.99 10.36 44.47
C ASN A 5 -11.20 9.12 44.08
N GLU A 6 -11.19 8.78 42.78
CA GLU A 6 -10.34 7.71 42.25
C GLU A 6 -8.84 8.01 42.50
N ILE A 7 -8.06 6.96 42.76
CA ILE A 7 -6.62 7.06 42.93
C ILE A 7 -5.97 7.52 41.62
N PRO A 8 -5.27 8.67 41.58
CA PRO A 8 -4.69 9.16 40.34
C PRO A 8 -3.55 8.25 39.86
N GLY A 9 -3.78 7.53 38.77
CA GLY A 9 -2.77 6.75 38.03
C GLY A 9 -1.88 7.62 37.13
N SER A 10 -1.49 8.82 37.59
CA SER A 10 -0.79 9.78 36.73
C SER A 10 0.62 9.33 36.35
N HIS A 11 0.90 9.25 35.06
CA HIS A 11 2.18 8.79 34.52
C HIS A 11 3.25 9.91 34.42
N PHE A 12 3.35 10.76 35.45
CA PHE A 12 4.29 11.89 35.52
C PHE A 12 5.47 11.66 36.49
N ARG A 13 5.73 10.40 36.88
CA ARG A 13 6.75 10.03 37.87
C ARG A 13 8.20 10.25 37.43
N LYS A 14 8.46 10.33 36.12
CA LYS A 14 9.79 10.59 35.54
C LYS A 14 9.96 12.09 35.29
N HIS A 15 11.18 12.53 34.96
CA HIS A 15 11.45 13.90 34.48
C HIS A 15 10.85 14.15 33.08
N TRP A 16 9.52 14.10 32.97
CA TRP A 16 8.76 14.18 31.72
C TRP A 16 8.88 15.56 31.06
N GLN A 17 9.12 16.60 31.86
CA GLN A 17 9.30 17.98 31.41
C GLN A 17 10.47 18.12 30.42
N ASN A 18 11.50 17.27 30.52
CA ASN A 18 12.64 17.26 29.61
C ASN A 18 12.30 16.67 28.23
N SER A 19 11.21 15.90 28.11
CA SER A 19 10.83 15.14 26.91
C SER A 19 9.44 15.51 26.42
N VAL A 20 9.13 16.81 26.39
CA VAL A 20 7.84 17.31 25.92
C VAL A 20 7.83 17.39 24.40
N LYS A 21 7.01 16.54 23.76
CA LYS A 21 6.81 16.58 22.32
C LYS A 21 5.85 17.72 21.95
N THR A 22 6.39 18.79 21.37
CA THR A 22 5.59 19.89 20.82
C THR A 22 5.14 19.59 19.38
N TRP A 23 4.04 20.22 18.95
CA TRP A 23 3.44 20.02 17.62
C TRP A 23 3.50 21.26 16.72
N PHE A 24 4.27 22.29 17.09
CA PHE A 24 4.44 23.52 16.30
C PHE A 24 4.97 23.25 14.88
N ASN A 25 5.74 22.17 14.70
CA ASN A 25 6.28 21.75 13.41
C ASN A 25 5.28 20.96 12.53
N GLN A 26 4.05 20.69 12.99
CA GLN A 26 3.04 19.94 12.24
C GLN A 26 2.69 20.57 10.88
N PRO A 27 2.39 21.89 10.76
CA PRO A 27 2.14 22.54 9.48
C PRO A 27 3.36 22.48 8.54
N ALA A 28 4.56 22.81 9.04
CA ALA A 28 5.79 22.73 8.26
C ALA A 28 6.05 21.32 7.72
N ARG A 29 5.84 20.28 8.53
CA ARG A 29 5.96 18.88 8.09
C ARG A 29 4.90 18.50 7.03
N LYS A 30 3.70 19.08 7.08
CA LYS A 30 2.65 18.86 6.06
C LYS A 30 3.10 19.43 4.72
N THR A 31 3.60 20.66 4.70
CA THR A 31 4.13 21.32 3.49
C THR A 31 5.32 20.55 2.93
N LYS A 32 6.30 20.18 3.77
CA LYS A 32 7.45 19.36 3.34
C LYS A 32 7.03 18.04 2.67
N ARG A 33 6.04 17.33 3.24
CA ARG A 33 5.49 16.11 2.62
C ARG A 33 4.77 16.38 1.30
N ARG A 34 4.16 17.55 1.10
CA ARG A 34 3.51 17.93 -0.16
C ARG A 34 4.55 18.15 -1.26
N VAL A 35 5.57 18.95 -0.98
CA VAL A 35 6.67 19.24 -1.92
C VAL A 35 7.38 17.94 -2.34
N ALA A 36 7.76 17.08 -1.37
CA ALA A 36 8.39 15.80 -1.68
C ALA A 36 7.51 14.87 -2.54
N ARG A 37 6.17 14.94 -2.41
CA ARG A 37 5.26 14.19 -3.30
C ARG A 37 5.23 14.75 -4.71
N GLN A 38 5.30 16.07 -4.87
CA GLN A 38 5.36 16.73 -6.18
C GLN A 38 6.68 16.41 -6.88
N GLU A 39 7.81 16.54 -6.20
CA GLU A 39 9.14 16.17 -6.71
C GLU A 39 9.17 14.69 -7.14
N LYS A 40 8.62 13.80 -6.32
CA LYS A 40 8.50 12.37 -6.66
C LYS A 40 7.64 12.14 -7.90
N ALA A 41 6.53 12.87 -8.06
CA ALA A 41 5.65 12.71 -9.21
C ALA A 41 6.35 13.13 -10.51
N VAL A 42 7.07 14.25 -10.51
CA VAL A 42 7.86 14.72 -11.65
C VAL A 42 8.95 13.69 -12.01
N LYS A 43 9.67 13.17 -11.01
CA LYS A 43 10.76 12.20 -11.24
C LYS A 43 10.28 10.86 -11.83
N ILE A 44 9.08 10.42 -11.49
CA ILE A 44 8.57 9.08 -11.86
C ILE A 44 7.71 9.11 -13.13
N PHE A 45 7.30 10.30 -13.59
CA PHE A 45 6.57 10.50 -14.83
C PHE A 45 7.23 9.72 -15.99
N PRO A 46 6.49 8.90 -16.74
CA PRO A 46 5.01 8.85 -16.89
C PRO A 46 4.26 7.94 -15.88
N ARG A 47 4.94 7.28 -14.95
CA ARG A 47 4.28 6.35 -14.00
C ARG A 47 3.53 7.12 -12.90
N PRO A 48 2.42 6.59 -12.37
CA PRO A 48 1.64 7.25 -11.32
C PRO A 48 2.40 7.31 -9.97
N ALA A 49 2.29 8.45 -9.27
CA ALA A 49 3.00 8.70 -8.00
C ALA A 49 2.46 7.90 -6.79
N SER A 50 1.25 7.32 -6.91
CA SER A 50 0.57 6.51 -5.89
C SER A 50 1.35 5.24 -5.50
N GLY A 51 2.34 4.85 -6.31
CA GLY A 51 3.18 3.68 -6.08
C GLY A 51 2.57 2.41 -6.66
N SER A 52 3.14 1.27 -6.25
CA SER A 52 2.78 -0.05 -6.77
C SER A 52 1.37 -0.49 -6.37
N LEU A 53 0.74 -1.29 -7.23
CA LEU A 53 -0.54 -1.93 -6.96
C LEU A 53 -0.42 -2.87 -5.75
N ARG A 54 -1.41 -2.78 -4.85
CA ARG A 54 -1.54 -3.60 -3.64
C ARG A 54 -2.86 -4.39 -3.66
N PRO A 55 -2.88 -5.61 -3.09
CA PRO A 55 -4.10 -6.41 -3.00
C PRO A 55 -5.08 -5.85 -1.98
N VAL A 56 -6.32 -6.31 -2.08
CA VAL A 56 -7.39 -6.10 -1.11
C VAL A 56 -7.32 -7.25 -0.11
N VAL A 57 -7.22 -6.91 1.18
CA VAL A 57 -7.10 -7.87 2.29
C VAL A 57 -8.04 -7.47 3.42
N HIS A 58 -8.53 -8.44 4.19
CA HIS A 58 -9.40 -8.23 5.35
C HIS A 58 -8.61 -8.12 6.66
N GLY A 59 -9.27 -7.62 7.73
CA GLY A 59 -8.72 -7.66 9.09
C GLY A 59 -8.63 -9.10 9.63
N GLN A 60 -7.71 -9.34 10.56
CA GLN A 60 -7.45 -10.69 11.09
C GLN A 60 -8.53 -11.20 12.07
N THR A 61 -9.11 -10.31 12.87
CA THR A 61 -10.08 -10.69 13.90
C THR A 61 -11.52 -10.54 13.41
N ILE A 62 -12.46 -11.26 14.03
CA ILE A 62 -13.90 -11.22 13.70
C ILE A 62 -14.41 -9.77 13.64
N LYS A 63 -14.05 -8.95 14.63
CA LYS A 63 -14.41 -7.52 14.72
C LYS A 63 -14.00 -6.71 13.48
N TYR A 64 -12.90 -7.06 12.81
CA TYR A 64 -12.33 -6.28 11.71
C TYR A 64 -12.35 -6.98 10.36
N ASN A 65 -12.86 -8.21 10.29
CA ASN A 65 -12.95 -8.97 9.04
C ASN A 65 -13.75 -8.21 7.97
N MET A 66 -14.84 -7.54 8.35
CA MET A 66 -15.64 -6.74 7.40
C MET A 66 -14.89 -5.54 6.81
N LYS A 67 -13.80 -5.09 7.43
CA LYS A 67 -13.02 -3.95 6.94
C LYS A 67 -11.98 -4.41 5.92
N VAL A 68 -12.07 -3.82 4.73
CA VAL A 68 -11.09 -4.00 3.66
C VAL A 68 -9.94 -3.01 3.83
N ARG A 69 -8.72 -3.47 3.58
CA ARG A 69 -7.50 -2.64 3.58
C ARG A 69 -6.55 -3.03 2.44
N ALA A 70 -5.66 -2.10 2.09
CA ALA A 70 -4.56 -2.39 1.17
C ALA A 70 -3.52 -3.29 1.86
N GLY A 71 -3.33 -4.50 1.33
CA GLY A 71 -2.33 -5.45 1.83
C GLY A 71 -0.90 -5.05 1.46
N LYS A 72 0.09 -5.82 1.94
CA LYS A 72 1.50 -5.55 1.62
C LYS A 72 1.80 -5.81 0.14
N GLY A 73 1.37 -6.94 -0.39
CA GLY A 73 1.58 -7.38 -1.77
C GLY A 73 0.79 -8.66 -2.12
N PHE A 74 0.67 -8.94 -3.42
CA PHE A 74 -0.02 -10.11 -3.98
C PHE A 74 0.73 -11.41 -3.67
N THR A 75 0.01 -12.52 -3.55
CA THR A 75 0.61 -13.85 -3.37
C THR A 75 1.15 -14.38 -4.70
N LEU A 76 2.03 -15.38 -4.63
CA LEU A 76 2.54 -16.04 -5.84
C LEU A 76 1.44 -16.80 -6.59
N GLU A 77 0.45 -17.32 -5.85
CA GLU A 77 -0.72 -18.00 -6.41
C GLU A 77 -1.61 -17.06 -7.21
N GLU A 78 -1.91 -15.87 -6.67
CA GLU A 78 -2.68 -14.83 -7.38
C GLU A 78 -1.99 -14.40 -8.68
N LEU A 79 -0.67 -14.22 -8.63
CA LEU A 79 0.11 -13.86 -9.80
C LEU A 79 0.11 -14.97 -10.86
N LYS A 80 0.24 -16.23 -10.44
CA LYS A 80 0.17 -17.39 -11.33
C LYS A 80 -1.20 -17.47 -12.00
N ALA A 81 -2.29 -17.31 -11.24
CA ALA A 81 -3.65 -17.31 -11.77
C ALA A 81 -3.96 -16.10 -12.69
N ALA A 82 -3.30 -14.97 -12.49
CA ALA A 82 -3.38 -13.80 -13.38
C ALA A 82 -2.45 -13.87 -14.61
N GLY A 83 -1.62 -14.92 -14.73
CA GLY A 83 -0.65 -15.05 -15.82
C GLY A 83 0.47 -14.00 -15.76
N ILE A 84 0.92 -13.62 -14.55
CA ILE A 84 1.99 -12.64 -14.32
C ILE A 84 3.17 -13.35 -13.66
N ALA A 85 4.34 -13.29 -14.30
CA ALA A 85 5.56 -13.84 -13.71
C ALA A 85 6.03 -13.02 -12.50
N LYS A 86 6.50 -13.69 -11.44
CA LYS A 86 6.93 -13.04 -10.18
C LYS A 86 7.98 -11.95 -10.37
N LYS A 87 8.94 -12.15 -11.29
CA LYS A 87 10.01 -11.20 -11.58
C LYS A 87 9.49 -9.99 -12.37
N LEU A 88 8.53 -10.22 -13.27
CA LEU A 88 7.91 -9.16 -14.07
C LEU A 88 7.05 -8.24 -13.21
N ALA A 89 6.34 -8.79 -12.21
CA ALA A 89 5.43 -8.05 -11.34
C ALA A 89 6.07 -6.79 -10.73
N SER A 90 7.29 -6.89 -10.17
CA SER A 90 7.99 -5.74 -9.57
C SER A 90 8.27 -4.63 -10.58
N THR A 91 8.69 -4.99 -11.80
CA THR A 91 9.02 -4.05 -12.88
C THR A 91 7.81 -3.25 -13.35
N ILE A 92 6.64 -3.89 -13.45
CA ILE A 92 5.39 -3.26 -13.87
C ILE A 92 4.66 -2.55 -12.73
N GLY A 93 5.24 -2.48 -11.53
CA GLY A 93 4.65 -1.76 -10.40
C GLY A 93 3.59 -2.56 -9.64
N ILE A 94 3.75 -3.87 -9.49
CA ILE A 94 2.90 -4.72 -8.65
C ILE A 94 3.72 -5.18 -7.43
N SER A 95 3.22 -4.93 -6.22
CA SER A 95 3.89 -5.39 -5.00
C SER A 95 3.61 -6.87 -4.74
N VAL A 96 4.63 -7.63 -4.36
CA VAL A 96 4.53 -9.07 -4.07
C VAL A 96 4.83 -9.33 -2.60
N ASP A 97 4.03 -10.16 -1.94
CA ASP A 97 4.32 -10.68 -0.59
C ASP A 97 4.19 -12.20 -0.60
N HIS A 98 5.34 -12.88 -0.64
CA HIS A 98 5.42 -14.34 -0.69
C HIS A 98 5.01 -15.03 0.62
N ARG A 99 4.83 -14.27 1.72
CA ARG A 99 4.50 -14.83 3.04
C ARG A 99 3.00 -15.00 3.25
N ARG A 100 2.17 -14.27 2.49
CA ARG A 100 0.71 -14.37 2.61
C ARG A 100 0.23 -15.63 1.90
N LYS A 101 -0.71 -16.33 2.54
CA LYS A 101 -1.41 -17.50 2.00
C LYS A 101 -2.88 -17.17 1.83
N ASN A 102 -3.51 -17.72 0.80
CA ASN A 102 -4.95 -17.60 0.60
C ASN A 102 -5.62 -18.83 1.21
N HIS A 103 -6.65 -18.60 2.01
CA HIS A 103 -7.47 -19.65 2.61
C HIS A 103 -8.91 -19.62 2.08
N SER A 104 -9.31 -18.54 1.42
CA SER A 104 -10.63 -18.37 0.81
C SER A 104 -10.50 -18.24 -0.70
N LEU A 105 -11.45 -18.85 -1.42
CA LEU A 105 -11.51 -18.78 -2.87
C LEU A 105 -11.92 -17.39 -3.35
N GLU A 106 -12.84 -16.75 -2.63
CA GLU A 106 -13.38 -15.43 -2.93
C GLU A 106 -12.28 -14.37 -2.86
N GLY A 107 -11.41 -14.46 -1.85
CA GLY A 107 -10.28 -13.55 -1.68
C GLY A 107 -9.24 -13.71 -2.80
N LEU A 108 -9.00 -14.94 -3.24
CA LEU A 108 -8.15 -15.24 -4.39
C LEU A 108 -8.75 -14.64 -5.67
N GLN A 109 -10.01 -14.93 -5.97
CA GLN A 109 -10.70 -14.47 -7.18
C GLN A 109 -10.76 -12.93 -7.28
N SER A 110 -11.11 -12.25 -6.18
CA SER A 110 -11.16 -10.78 -6.12
C SER A 110 -9.80 -10.16 -6.45
N ASN A 111 -8.71 -10.69 -5.89
CA ASN A 111 -7.36 -10.18 -6.13
C ASN A 111 -6.84 -10.55 -7.53
N VAL A 112 -7.17 -11.72 -8.06
CA VAL A 112 -6.87 -12.08 -9.46
C VAL A 112 -7.59 -11.13 -10.42
N GLN A 113 -8.87 -10.85 -10.18
CA GLN A 113 -9.63 -9.91 -11.00
C GLN A 113 -8.99 -8.51 -10.95
N ARG A 114 -8.58 -8.06 -9.77
CA ARG A 114 -7.86 -6.79 -9.59
C ARG A 114 -6.57 -6.73 -10.42
N LEU A 115 -5.79 -7.82 -10.48
CA LEU A 115 -4.59 -7.92 -11.31
C LEU A 115 -4.93 -7.86 -12.81
N LYS A 116 -5.97 -8.57 -13.25
CA LYS A 116 -6.43 -8.54 -14.64
C LYS A 116 -6.89 -7.13 -15.06
N THR A 117 -7.70 -6.47 -14.24
CA THR A 117 -8.12 -5.09 -14.48
C THR A 117 -6.94 -4.13 -14.52
N TYR A 118 -5.95 -4.29 -13.64
CA TYR A 118 -4.74 -3.47 -13.67
C TYR A 118 -3.94 -3.69 -14.96
N LYS A 119 -3.73 -4.95 -15.36
CA LYS A 119 -3.01 -5.31 -16.59
C LYS A 119 -3.68 -4.72 -17.84
N ALA A 120 -5.02 -4.73 -17.90
CA ALA A 120 -5.77 -4.14 -19.01
C ALA A 120 -5.62 -2.60 -19.08
N LYS A 121 -5.47 -1.92 -17.94
CA LYS A 121 -5.28 -0.46 -17.87
C LYS A 121 -3.82 -0.03 -17.98
N LEU A 122 -2.87 -0.96 -17.96
CA LEU A 122 -1.45 -0.64 -17.88
C LEU A 122 -0.87 -0.32 -19.27
N VAL A 123 -0.36 0.89 -19.43
CA VAL A 123 0.42 1.29 -20.61
C VAL A 123 1.91 1.09 -20.31
N VAL A 124 2.59 0.27 -21.13
CA VAL A 124 4.03 0.00 -21.00
C VAL A 124 4.75 0.52 -22.24
N PHE A 125 5.72 1.42 -22.03
CA PHE A 125 6.57 1.94 -23.10
C PHE A 125 7.77 1.01 -23.34
N PRO A 126 8.05 0.61 -24.60
CA PRO A 126 9.23 -0.16 -24.91
C PRO A 126 10.49 0.71 -24.73
N ARG A 127 11.60 0.10 -24.28
CA ARG A 127 12.88 0.82 -24.08
C ARG A 127 13.50 1.30 -25.40
N ARG A 128 13.20 0.63 -26.52
CA ARG A 128 13.65 0.99 -27.88
C ARG A 128 12.42 1.15 -28.78
N SER A 129 12.40 2.18 -29.61
CA SER A 129 11.27 2.56 -30.46
C SER A 129 10.83 1.49 -31.46
N ARG A 130 11.72 0.57 -31.86
CA ARG A 130 11.45 -0.46 -32.88
C ARG A 130 10.87 -1.78 -32.36
N VAL A 131 10.70 -1.94 -31.03
CA VAL A 131 10.15 -3.18 -30.47
C VAL A 131 8.68 -2.96 -30.15
N VAL A 132 7.80 -3.33 -31.08
CA VAL A 132 6.35 -3.32 -30.84
C VAL A 132 5.98 -4.53 -29.99
N LYS A 133 5.79 -4.29 -28.69
CA LYS A 133 4.82 -5.06 -27.88
C LYS A 133 4.07 -4.07 -27.01
N VAL A 134 3.22 -3.28 -27.65
CA VAL A 134 2.16 -2.62 -26.90
C VAL A 134 1.16 -3.71 -26.55
N LEU A 135 1.01 -4.00 -25.25
CA LEU A 135 -0.07 -4.85 -24.75
C LEU A 135 -1.39 -4.08 -24.91
N TYR A 136 -1.84 -3.88 -26.16
CA TYR A 136 -3.25 -3.64 -26.44
C TYR A 136 -3.91 -5.01 -26.44
N ILE A 137 -4.62 -5.34 -25.38
CA ILE A 137 -5.74 -6.28 -25.48
C ILE A 137 -6.96 -5.38 -25.52
N LEU A 138 -7.29 -4.89 -26.72
CA LEU A 138 -8.66 -4.48 -27.04
C LEU A 138 -9.51 -5.76 -27.04
N HIS A 139 -10.72 -5.65 -26.48
CA HIS A 139 -11.69 -6.74 -26.38
C HIS A 139 -12.01 -7.33 -27.76
#